data_AF-A0A9D9INZ9-F1
#
_entry.id   AF-A0A9D9INZ9-F1
#
_cell.length_a   1.000
_cell.length_b   1.000
_cell.length_c   1.000
_cell.angle_alpha   90.00
_cell.angle_beta   90.00
_cell.angle_gamma   90.00
#
_symmetry.space_group_name_H-M   'P 1'
#
loop_
_entity.id
_entity.type
_entity.pdbx_description
1 polymer ?
#
loop_
_entity_poly.entity_id
_entity_poly.type
_entity_poly.pdbx_seq_one_letter_code
_entity_poly.pdbx_strand_id
1 'polypeptide(L)'
;MGNSNDKNTNKKGGGFRLFNIFWMYVLIGLALVGLFYFQNSGLEKEVGWSDFEKYVETKGVTKIVVYPQEGKINAYMTDSLAKVVFNKEVPERGASKKVKISVMAPSNVDEKIDQWKAQGVFNGDVTYEQSSNITGFLWSFGPILLLIIFWFIIMRRMSRGGDGGGGGVFNVGKSKAQLFDKDNGTNVTFKDVAGLHEAKTEIGEIVGFLKNPKRYTDLGGKIPKGALLVGPPGTGKTLLAKAVAGEANVPFFSLSGSDFVEMFVGVGASRVRDLFRKAKDKAPCIIFIDEIDAVGRARGRNPNMGANDERENTLNQLLTEMDGFGTNSGIIVLAATNRADILDKALLRAGRFDRQIYVDLPDLNDRREIFLVHLRNVKIDSTVDV
;
A
#
# COMPACT_ATOMS: atom_id res chain seq x y z
N MET A 1 10.92 18.31 -53.40
CA MET A 1 10.03 17.20 -52.98
C MET A 1 10.40 16.88 -51.55
N GLY A 2 9.55 16.88 -50.54
CA GLY A 2 8.11 16.99 -50.40
C GLY A 2 7.87 16.77 -48.90
N ASN A 3 7.08 17.66 -48.33
CA ASN A 3 6.82 17.90 -46.91
C ASN A 3 6.03 16.75 -46.22
N SER A 4 6.27 16.50 -44.93
CA SER A 4 5.29 16.21 -43.84
C SER A 4 6.01 15.67 -42.59
N ASN A 5 6.18 16.50 -41.55
CA ASN A 5 5.29 16.60 -40.37
C ASN A 5 5.05 15.25 -39.65
N ASP A 6 5.60 15.07 -38.45
CA ASP A 6 4.78 15.36 -37.27
C ASP A 6 5.59 15.60 -35.99
N LYS A 7 5.14 16.61 -35.24
CA LYS A 7 5.64 16.97 -33.91
C LYS A 7 4.99 16.04 -32.89
N ASN A 8 5.72 15.61 -31.87
CA ASN A 8 5.08 15.51 -30.56
C ASN A 8 6.05 15.74 -29.40
N THR A 9 6.19 17.02 -29.06
CA THR A 9 6.45 17.50 -27.71
C THR A 9 5.34 16.99 -26.80
N ASN A 10 5.57 15.93 -26.03
CA ASN A 10 4.65 15.59 -24.95
C ASN A 10 5.23 15.97 -23.59
N LYS A 11 4.52 16.94 -23.01
CA LYS A 11 4.67 17.54 -21.69
C LYS A 11 5.05 16.49 -20.64
N LYS A 12 6.05 16.82 -19.80
CA LYS A 12 6.10 16.34 -18.42
C LYS A 12 4.79 16.74 -17.75
N GLY A 13 3.80 15.85 -17.81
CA GLY A 13 2.65 15.91 -16.94
C GLY A 13 3.17 15.87 -15.52
N GLY A 14 3.01 16.98 -14.80
CA GLY A 14 3.27 17.03 -13.37
C GLY A 14 2.47 15.91 -12.73
N GLY A 15 3.18 14.85 -12.31
CA GLY A 15 2.60 13.80 -11.51
C GLY A 15 2.04 14.47 -10.27
N PHE A 16 0.70 14.55 -10.18
CA PHE A 16 0.03 14.82 -8.93
C PHE A 16 0.56 13.76 -7.96
N ARG A 17 1.45 14.21 -7.06
CA ARG A 17 1.98 13.42 -5.96
C ARG A 17 0.77 12.77 -5.31
N LEU A 18 0.77 11.44 -5.29
CA LEU A 18 -0.26 10.59 -4.69
C LEU A 18 -0.71 11.24 -3.39
N PHE A 19 -1.84 11.95 -3.47
CA PHE A 19 -2.45 12.55 -2.30
C PHE A 19 -2.82 11.36 -1.44
N ASN A 20 -2.06 11.15 -0.36
CA ASN A 20 -2.27 10.04 0.55
C ASN A 20 -3.78 10.00 0.83
N ILE A 21 -4.40 8.83 0.65
CA ILE A 21 -5.85 8.70 0.73
C ILE A 21 -6.39 9.25 2.07
N PHE A 22 -5.55 9.23 3.11
CA PHE A 22 -5.77 9.91 4.39
C PHE A 22 -5.98 11.42 4.30
N TRP A 23 -5.19 12.16 3.51
CA TRP A 23 -5.38 13.60 3.30
C TRP A 23 -6.69 13.93 2.59
N MET A 24 -7.17 13.03 1.72
CA MET A 24 -8.50 13.17 1.11
C MET A 24 -9.61 13.01 2.16
N TYR A 25 -9.52 12.04 3.08
CA TYR A 25 -10.49 11.90 4.17
C TYR A 25 -10.47 13.09 5.14
N VAL A 26 -9.29 13.65 5.44
CA VAL A 26 -9.17 14.85 6.27
C VAL A 26 -9.84 16.06 5.62
N LEU A 27 -9.65 16.26 4.31
CA LEU A 27 -10.30 17.37 3.58
C LEU A 27 -11.82 17.21 3.52
N ILE A 28 -12.32 15.99 3.31
CA ILE A 28 -13.76 15.71 3.33
C ILE A 28 -14.33 15.95 4.74
N GLY A 29 -13.63 15.51 5.78
CA GLY A 29 -14.02 15.76 7.17
C GLY A 29 -14.08 17.26 7.49
N LEU A 30 -13.08 18.03 7.08
CA LEU A 30 -13.06 19.49 7.25
C LEU A 30 -14.19 20.19 6.48
N ALA A 31 -14.51 19.73 5.26
CA ALA A 31 -15.62 20.27 4.48
C ALA A 31 -16.98 20.00 5.15
N LEU A 32 -17.16 18.81 5.73
CA LEU A 32 -18.38 18.46 6.47
C LEU A 32 -18.52 19.24 7.77
N VAL A 33 -17.43 19.42 8.53
CA VAL A 33 -17.40 20.27 9.72
C VAL A 33 -17.70 21.73 9.35
N GLY A 34 -17.12 22.23 8.25
CA GLY A 34 -17.41 23.57 7.73
C GLY A 34 -18.89 23.77 7.36
N LEU A 35 -19.49 22.79 6.68
CA LEU A 35 -20.93 22.81 6.35
C LEU A 35 -21.80 22.80 7.61
N PHE A 36 -21.46 21.98 8.61
CA PHE A 36 -22.19 21.91 9.88
C PHE A 36 -22.15 23.25 10.65
N TYR A 37 -20.97 23.88 10.72
CA TYR A 37 -20.83 25.19 11.36
C TYR A 37 -21.53 26.32 10.58
N PHE A 38 -21.55 26.25 9.26
CA PHE A 38 -22.23 27.25 8.43
C PHE A 38 -23.75 27.18 8.56
N GLN A 39 -24.31 25.97 8.70
CA GLN A 39 -25.75 25.74 8.84
C GLN A 39 -26.34 26.25 10.17
N ASN A 40 -25.56 26.24 11.26
CA ASN A 40 -26.06 26.51 12.61
C ASN A 40 -25.87 27.97 13.10
N SER A 41 -25.72 28.94 12.20
CA SER A 41 -25.33 30.33 12.52
C SER A 41 -26.49 31.28 12.94
N GLY A 42 -27.67 30.74 13.27
CA GLY A 42 -28.81 31.52 13.77
C GLY A 42 -28.73 31.83 15.27
N LEU A 43 -29.14 33.03 15.68
CA LEU A 43 -29.28 33.42 17.10
C LEU A 43 -30.72 33.14 17.55
N GLU A 44 -30.89 32.13 18.40
CA GLU A 44 -32.18 31.73 18.97
C GLU A 44 -32.10 31.73 20.51
N LYS A 45 -33.15 32.22 21.16
CA LYS A 45 -33.28 32.21 22.63
C LYS A 45 -34.68 31.74 23.01
N GLU A 46 -34.74 30.75 23.88
CA GLU A 46 -36.01 30.33 24.48
C GLU A 46 -36.38 31.31 25.61
N VAL A 47 -37.64 31.77 25.61
CA VAL A 47 -38.16 32.62 26.69
C VAL A 47 -39.51 32.08 27.17
N GLY A 48 -39.86 32.38 28.42
CA GLY A 48 -41.16 32.01 28.99
C GLY A 48 -42.31 32.81 28.37
N TRP A 49 -43.52 32.23 28.40
CA TRP A 49 -44.73 32.86 27.87
C TRP A 49 -44.97 34.27 28.41
N SER A 50 -44.82 34.47 29.72
CA SER A 50 -45.04 35.77 30.37
C SER A 50 -44.05 36.86 29.91
N ASP A 51 -42.83 36.49 29.53
CA ASP A 51 -41.87 37.46 29.01
C ASP A 51 -42.12 37.73 27.52
N PHE A 52 -42.62 36.73 26.80
CA PHE A 52 -43.10 36.92 25.44
C PHE A 52 -44.26 37.90 25.35
N GLU A 53 -45.26 37.81 26.24
CA GLU A 53 -46.38 38.76 26.29
C GLU A 53 -45.88 40.20 26.46
N LYS A 54 -44.92 40.42 27.38
CA LYS A 54 -44.29 41.75 27.57
C LYS A 54 -43.57 42.25 26.31
N TYR A 55 -42.94 41.37 25.54
CA TYR A 55 -42.26 41.74 24.30
C TYR A 55 -43.24 42.10 23.18
N VAL A 56 -44.41 41.47 23.15
CA VAL A 56 -45.50 41.83 22.23
C VAL A 56 -46.10 43.19 22.64
N GLU A 57 -46.33 43.42 23.93
CA GLU A 57 -46.88 44.67 24.47
C GLU A 57 -45.98 45.89 24.23
N THR A 58 -44.66 45.69 24.19
CA THR A 58 -43.68 46.74 23.88
C THR A 58 -43.57 47.08 22.39
N LYS A 59 -44.47 46.56 21.54
CA LYS A 59 -44.53 46.77 20.08
C LYS A 59 -43.25 46.40 19.32
N GLY A 60 -42.41 45.55 19.91
CA GLY A 60 -41.12 45.15 19.30
C GLY A 60 -41.19 43.89 18.44
N VAL A 61 -42.36 43.26 18.29
CA VAL A 61 -42.56 42.02 17.52
C VAL A 61 -43.17 42.34 16.16
N THR A 62 -42.53 41.89 15.08
CA THR A 62 -42.91 42.19 13.68
C THR A 62 -43.66 41.07 13.01
N LYS A 63 -43.35 39.81 13.34
CA LYS A 63 -44.01 38.64 12.75
C LYS A 63 -44.10 37.52 13.79
N ILE A 64 -45.25 36.85 13.86
CA ILE A 64 -45.49 35.70 14.71
C ILE A 64 -45.75 34.48 13.82
N VAL A 65 -45.01 33.39 14.05
CA VAL A 65 -45.20 32.12 13.36
C VAL A 65 -45.57 31.05 14.37
N VAL A 66 -46.78 30.51 14.24
CA VAL A 66 -47.29 29.47 15.14
C VAL A 66 -47.03 28.11 14.50
N TYR A 67 -46.50 27.17 15.29
CA TYR A 67 -46.30 25.77 14.94
C TYR A 67 -47.24 24.90 15.79
N PRO A 68 -48.50 24.67 15.34
CA PRO A 68 -49.52 24.02 16.16
C PRO A 68 -49.18 22.58 16.56
N GLN A 69 -48.42 21.86 15.72
CA GLN A 69 -48.03 20.48 15.98
C GLN A 69 -46.91 20.34 17.02
N GLU A 70 -46.08 21.37 17.17
CA GLU A 70 -44.96 21.39 18.13
C GLU A 70 -45.32 22.15 19.42
N GLY A 71 -46.48 22.80 19.46
CA GLY A 71 -46.89 23.65 20.58
C GLY A 71 -45.96 24.85 20.79
N LYS A 72 -45.35 25.38 19.72
CA LYS A 72 -44.34 26.45 19.78
C LYS A 72 -44.72 27.66 18.92
N ILE A 73 -44.28 28.83 19.35
CA ILE A 73 -44.36 30.09 18.60
C ILE A 73 -42.96 30.61 18.38
N ASN A 74 -42.65 30.96 17.12
CA ASN A 74 -41.47 31.74 16.79
C ASN A 74 -41.85 33.18 16.47
N ALA A 75 -41.33 34.11 17.24
CA ALA A 75 -41.55 35.53 17.04
C ALA A 75 -40.29 36.23 16.53
N TYR A 76 -40.48 37.04 15.49
CA TYR A 76 -39.46 37.90 14.91
C TYR A 76 -39.58 39.29 15.52
N MET A 77 -38.45 39.87 15.88
CA MET A 77 -38.41 41.18 16.56
C MET A 77 -37.66 42.22 15.74
N THR A 78 -37.91 43.50 16.03
CA THR A 78 -37.12 44.62 15.51
C THR A 78 -35.73 44.68 16.16
N ASP A 79 -34.76 45.23 15.42
CA ASP A 79 -33.35 45.34 15.84
C ASP A 79 -33.17 46.03 17.21
N SER A 80 -34.07 46.96 17.57
CA SER A 80 -34.08 47.66 18.86
C SER A 80 -34.39 46.74 20.04
N LEU A 81 -35.33 45.79 19.89
CA LEU A 81 -35.69 44.84 20.94
C LEU A 81 -34.67 43.69 21.00
N ALA A 82 -34.08 43.30 19.85
CA ALA A 82 -33.03 42.29 19.77
C ALA A 82 -31.79 42.62 20.62
N LYS A 83 -31.36 43.88 20.62
CA LYS A 83 -30.22 44.34 21.43
C LYS A 83 -30.49 44.21 22.94
N VAL A 84 -31.72 44.47 23.38
CA VAL A 84 -32.14 44.38 24.79
C VAL A 84 -32.26 42.92 25.25
N VAL A 85 -32.85 42.05 24.43
CA VAL A 85 -33.13 40.66 24.81
C VAL A 85 -31.88 39.77 24.78
N PHE A 86 -30.94 40.02 23.86
CA PHE A 86 -29.75 39.18 23.67
C PHE A 86 -28.47 39.74 24.32
N ASN A 87 -28.52 40.96 24.87
CA ASN A 87 -27.44 41.64 25.61
C ASN A 87 -26.05 41.51 24.95
N LYS A 88 -26.01 41.47 23.62
CA LYS A 88 -24.82 41.40 22.77
C LYS A 88 -25.07 42.28 21.54
N GLU A 89 -24.00 42.88 21.01
CA GLU A 89 -24.04 43.63 19.75
C GLU A 89 -24.64 42.74 18.66
N VAL A 90 -25.88 43.05 18.27
CA VAL A 90 -26.54 42.43 17.13
C VAL A 90 -25.67 42.74 15.90
N PRO A 91 -25.11 41.74 15.20
CA PRO A 91 -24.18 41.99 14.11
C PRO A 91 -24.84 42.83 13.02
N GLU A 92 -24.32 44.03 12.75
CA GLU A 92 -24.83 44.87 11.67
C GLU A 92 -24.48 44.27 10.30
N ARG A 93 -25.50 44.27 9.44
CA ARG A 93 -25.51 44.06 7.99
C ARG A 93 -25.23 42.65 7.46
N GLY A 94 -26.14 42.23 6.57
CA GLY A 94 -25.77 41.41 5.41
C GLY A 94 -26.55 40.11 5.21
N ALA A 95 -27.28 39.66 6.23
CA ALA A 95 -28.29 38.64 6.10
C ALA A 95 -29.27 38.90 7.24
N SER A 96 -30.57 38.78 7.01
CA SER A 96 -31.56 38.75 8.08
C SER A 96 -31.22 37.59 9.02
N LYS A 97 -30.32 37.83 10.00
CA LYS A 97 -30.15 36.98 11.15
C LYS A 97 -31.49 37.06 11.84
N LYS A 98 -32.31 36.05 11.59
CA LYS A 98 -33.63 35.91 12.18
C LYS A 98 -33.39 35.76 13.68
N VAL A 99 -33.34 36.88 14.40
CA VAL A 99 -33.31 36.87 15.85
C VAL A 99 -34.69 36.41 16.26
N LYS A 100 -34.77 35.12 16.61
CA LYS A 100 -36.03 34.45 16.93
C LYS A 100 -36.09 34.22 18.42
N ILE A 101 -37.26 34.48 18.97
CA ILE A 101 -37.65 33.94 20.26
C ILE A 101 -38.55 32.74 20.01
N SER A 102 -38.25 31.62 20.66
CA SER A 102 -39.10 30.42 20.68
C SER A 102 -39.80 30.33 22.03
N VAL A 103 -41.13 30.14 22.00
CA VAL A 103 -42.01 30.13 23.18
C VAL A 103 -42.96 28.95 23.12
N MET A 104 -43.20 28.28 24.24
CA MET A 104 -44.25 27.26 24.32
C MET A 104 -45.63 27.92 24.34
N ALA A 105 -46.45 27.55 23.37
CA ALA A 105 -47.76 28.14 23.10
C ALA A 105 -48.82 27.49 24.02
N PRO A 106 -49.55 28.26 24.88
CA PRO A 106 -50.69 27.72 25.61
C PRO A 106 -51.84 27.36 24.66
N SER A 107 -52.80 26.55 25.13
CA SER A 107 -53.91 26.06 24.30
C SER A 107 -54.79 27.17 23.70
N ASN A 108 -54.75 28.38 24.26
CA ASN A 108 -55.62 29.52 23.89
C ASN A 108 -54.85 30.62 23.13
N VAL A 109 -53.76 30.26 22.46
CA VAL A 109 -52.88 31.21 21.75
C VAL A 109 -53.61 31.99 20.66
N ASP A 110 -54.51 31.34 19.93
CA ASP A 110 -55.24 31.99 18.84
C ASP A 110 -56.15 33.11 19.37
N GLU A 111 -56.87 32.86 20.48
CA GLU A 111 -57.72 33.86 21.15
C GLU A 111 -56.90 35.06 21.66
N LYS A 112 -55.69 34.81 22.18
CA LYS A 112 -54.79 35.85 22.67
C LYS A 112 -54.21 36.71 21.54
N ILE A 113 -53.85 36.09 20.42
CA ILE A 113 -53.37 36.81 19.23
C ILE A 113 -54.47 37.72 18.66
N ASP A 114 -55.71 37.24 18.64
CA ASP A 114 -56.86 38.04 18.19
C ASP A 114 -57.18 39.19 19.14
N GLN A 115 -57.02 39.00 20.45
CA GLN A 115 -57.11 40.09 21.44
C GLN A 115 -56.03 41.16 21.21
N TRP A 116 -54.78 40.78 20.93
CA TRP A 116 -53.70 41.74 20.68
C TRP A 116 -53.90 42.55 19.39
N LYS A 117 -54.51 41.95 18.36
CA LYS A 117 -54.92 42.66 17.14
C LYS A 117 -56.08 43.60 17.40
N ALA A 118 -57.11 43.17 18.14
CA ALA A 118 -58.27 43.99 18.47
C ALA A 118 -57.92 45.20 19.37
N GLN A 119 -56.94 45.06 20.24
CA GLN A 119 -56.43 46.12 21.11
C GLN A 119 -55.40 47.04 20.43
N GLY A 120 -55.02 46.77 19.16
CA GLY A 120 -54.04 47.56 18.41
C GLY A 120 -52.61 47.48 18.96
N VAL A 121 -52.32 46.46 19.77
CA VAL A 121 -51.02 46.23 20.41
C VAL A 121 -50.09 45.49 19.44
N PHE A 122 -50.65 44.64 18.58
CA PHE A 122 -49.91 43.88 17.57
C PHE A 122 -50.51 44.07 16.17
N ASN A 123 -49.72 44.62 15.25
CA ASN A 123 -50.10 44.86 13.85
C ASN A 123 -49.27 44.02 12.86
N GLY A 124 -48.58 42.99 13.33
CA GLY A 124 -47.71 42.15 12.51
C GLY A 124 -48.44 40.99 11.83
N ASP A 125 -47.77 40.34 10.88
CA ASP A 125 -48.30 39.16 10.20
C ASP A 125 -48.25 37.93 11.11
N VAL A 126 -49.33 37.14 11.10
CA VAL A 126 -49.42 35.84 11.79
C VAL A 126 -49.53 34.75 10.73
N THR A 127 -48.57 33.83 10.69
CA THR A 127 -48.57 32.71 9.75
C THR A 127 -48.50 31.38 10.49
N TYR A 128 -49.34 30.42 10.10
CA TYR A 128 -49.33 29.06 10.61
C TYR A 128 -48.48 28.20 9.68
N GLU A 129 -47.36 27.68 10.18
CA GLU A 129 -46.47 26.82 9.42
C GLU A 129 -46.47 25.40 10.00
N GLN A 130 -46.56 24.40 9.13
CA GLN A 130 -46.27 23.01 9.51
C GLN A 130 -44.77 22.78 9.31
N SER A 131 -44.06 22.35 10.36
CA SER A 131 -42.66 21.98 10.28
C SER A 131 -42.53 20.67 9.50
N SER A 132 -42.24 20.76 8.20
CA SER A 132 -41.88 19.56 7.43
C SER A 132 -40.45 19.15 7.76
N ASN A 133 -40.31 18.13 8.62
CA ASN A 133 -39.02 17.58 9.06
C ASN A 133 -38.25 16.83 7.96
N ILE A 134 -38.83 16.64 6.77
CA ILE A 134 -38.22 15.91 5.65
C ILE A 134 -36.98 16.65 5.12
N THR A 135 -37.05 17.97 5.00
CA THR A 135 -35.92 18.81 4.55
C THR A 135 -34.79 18.82 5.57
N GLY A 136 -35.11 18.80 6.87
CA GLY A 136 -34.13 18.66 7.95
C GLY A 136 -33.46 17.29 7.98
N PHE A 137 -34.24 16.22 7.75
CA PHE A 137 -33.74 14.86 7.65
C PHE A 137 -32.82 14.67 6.44
N LEU A 138 -33.18 15.18 5.26
CA LEU A 138 -32.34 15.13 4.06
C LEU A 138 -31.03 15.91 4.22
N TRP A 139 -31.04 17.05 4.92
CA TRP A 139 -29.82 17.79 5.20
C TRP A 139 -28.93 17.14 6.27
N SER A 140 -29.54 16.48 7.26
CA SER A 140 -28.80 15.77 8.32
C SER A 140 -28.19 14.45 7.82
N PHE A 141 -28.93 13.67 7.04
CA PHE A 141 -28.50 12.35 6.57
C PHE A 141 -27.92 12.35 5.16
N GLY A 142 -28.21 13.36 4.33
CA GLY A 142 -27.73 13.47 2.95
C GLY A 142 -26.20 13.37 2.82
N PRO A 143 -25.40 14.07 3.64
CA PRO A 143 -23.95 13.96 3.60
C PRO A 143 -23.42 12.55 3.94
N ILE A 144 -24.04 11.87 4.91
CA ILE A 144 -23.68 10.50 5.30
C ILE A 144 -24.04 9.52 4.18
N LEU A 145 -25.22 9.69 3.57
CA LEU A 145 -25.70 8.84 2.49
C LEU A 145 -24.85 9.00 1.21
N LEU A 146 -24.43 10.24 0.89
CA LEU A 146 -23.46 10.51 -0.18
C LEU A 146 -22.11 9.85 0.08
N LEU A 147 -21.61 9.87 1.32
CA LEU A 147 -20.38 9.15 1.69
C LEU A 147 -20.51 7.65 1.51
N ILE A 148 -21.63 7.05 1.90
CA ILE A 148 -21.89 5.61 1.73
C ILE A 148 -21.94 5.25 0.24
N ILE A 149 -22.64 6.03 -0.59
CA ILE A 149 -22.73 5.82 -2.04
C ILE A 149 -21.35 5.97 -2.69
N PHE A 150 -20.60 7.02 -2.32
CA PHE A 150 -19.25 7.26 -2.82
C PHE A 150 -18.28 6.13 -2.43
N TRP A 151 -18.34 5.67 -1.18
CA TRP A 151 -17.58 4.52 -0.69
C TRP A 151 -17.90 3.25 -1.47
N PHE A 152 -19.18 3.00 -1.73
CA PHE A 152 -19.63 1.86 -2.52
C PHE A 152 -19.13 1.89 -3.97
N ILE A 153 -19.11 3.08 -4.61
CA ILE A 153 -18.55 3.27 -5.96
C ILE A 153 -17.04 3.01 -5.99
N ILE A 154 -16.29 3.47 -4.99
CA ILE A 154 -14.84 3.21 -4.88
C ILE A 154 -14.56 1.71 -4.69
N MET A 155 -15.26 1.05 -3.77
CA MET A 155 -15.12 -0.39 -3.52
C MET A 155 -15.43 -1.20 -4.79
N ARG A 156 -16.50 -0.83 -5.51
CA ARG A 156 -16.87 -1.47 -6.78
C ARG A 156 -15.85 -1.22 -7.89
N ARG A 157 -15.15 -0.07 -7.88
CA ARG A 157 -14.10 0.26 -8.85
C ARG A 157 -12.77 -0.42 -8.53
N MET A 158 -12.44 -0.62 -7.26
CA MET A 158 -11.27 -1.41 -6.84
C MET A 158 -11.46 -2.92 -7.07
N SER A 159 -12.69 -3.43 -6.96
CA SER A 159 -12.97 -4.86 -7.15
C SER A 159 -13.14 -5.29 -8.61
N ARG A 160 -13.29 -4.37 -9.57
CA ARG A 160 -13.40 -4.68 -11.02
C ARG A 160 -12.05 -4.68 -11.77
N GLY A 161 -10.94 -4.48 -11.07
CA GLY A 161 -9.58 -4.63 -11.60
C GLY A 161 -9.07 -6.06 -11.45
N GLY A 162 -9.76 -7.03 -12.04
CA GLY A 162 -9.23 -8.37 -12.28
C GLY A 162 -8.37 -8.37 -13.54
N ASP A 163 -7.19 -8.96 -13.44
CA ASP A 163 -6.15 -9.13 -14.47
C ASP A 163 -5.48 -7.87 -15.03
N GLY A 164 -4.25 -7.62 -14.55
CA GLY A 164 -3.29 -6.75 -15.22
C GLY A 164 -2.85 -5.53 -14.41
N GLY A 165 -1.81 -5.71 -13.59
CA GLY A 165 -0.82 -4.67 -13.31
C GLY A 165 -1.34 -3.31 -12.83
N GLY A 166 -1.89 -3.24 -11.61
CA GLY A 166 -2.15 -1.96 -10.93
C GLY A 166 -1.99 -2.13 -9.44
N GLY A 167 -1.00 -1.45 -8.84
CA GLY A 167 -0.60 -1.60 -7.44
C GLY A 167 -1.74 -1.39 -6.44
N GLY A 168 -2.34 -2.49 -6.01
CA GLY A 168 -3.26 -2.55 -4.87
C GLY A 168 -2.51 -2.89 -3.58
N VAL A 169 -2.94 -2.29 -2.47
CA VAL A 169 -2.41 -2.48 -1.10
C VAL A 169 -2.43 -3.96 -0.66
N PHE A 170 -3.19 -4.82 -1.33
CA PHE A 170 -3.28 -6.26 -1.06
C PHE A 170 -2.22 -7.13 -1.78
N ASN A 171 -1.38 -6.57 -2.66
CA ASN A 171 -0.31 -7.32 -3.32
C ASN A 171 1.02 -7.30 -2.54
N VAL A 172 1.02 -6.71 -1.35
CA VAL A 172 2.15 -6.56 -0.45
C VAL A 172 2.44 -7.91 0.24
N GLY A 173 3.15 -8.80 -0.45
CA GLY A 173 3.56 -10.09 0.12
C GLY A 173 3.79 -11.23 -0.89
N LYS A 174 3.41 -11.05 -2.16
CA LYS A 174 3.75 -12.01 -3.22
C LYS A 174 5.23 -11.88 -3.60
N SER A 175 5.88 -13.02 -3.85
CA SER A 175 7.25 -13.08 -4.33
C SER A 175 7.36 -12.51 -5.75
N LYS A 176 8.33 -11.61 -5.96
CA LYS A 176 8.71 -11.03 -7.26
C LYS A 176 9.64 -11.95 -8.07
N ALA A 177 9.83 -13.19 -7.65
CA ALA A 177 10.75 -14.13 -8.31
C ALA A 177 10.52 -14.20 -9.82
N GLN A 178 11.59 -13.99 -10.58
CA GLN A 178 11.60 -14.28 -11.99
C GLN A 178 11.73 -15.79 -12.14
N LEU A 179 10.68 -16.41 -12.68
CA LEU A 179 10.66 -17.82 -13.01
C LEU A 179 11.11 -17.98 -14.46
N PHE A 180 12.23 -18.65 -14.64
CA PHE A 180 12.67 -19.13 -15.94
C PHE A 180 12.19 -20.58 -16.06
N ASP A 181 11.13 -20.78 -16.85
CA ASP A 181 10.54 -22.10 -17.09
C ASP A 181 11.40 -22.91 -18.06
N LYS A 182 11.27 -24.23 -18.04
CA LYS A 182 12.04 -25.16 -18.87
C LYS A 182 11.97 -24.83 -20.38
N ASP A 183 10.82 -24.35 -20.85
CA ASP A 183 10.56 -24.06 -22.27
C ASP A 183 10.85 -22.60 -22.68
N ASN A 184 10.99 -21.69 -21.71
CA ASN A 184 11.33 -20.27 -21.92
C ASN A 184 12.65 -19.89 -21.23
N GLY A 185 13.44 -20.90 -20.84
CA GLY A 185 14.56 -20.79 -19.92
C GLY A 185 15.78 -20.21 -20.59
N THR A 186 16.65 -19.59 -19.79
CA THR A 186 17.97 -19.15 -20.22
C THR A 186 18.74 -20.33 -20.81
N ASN A 187 19.00 -20.32 -22.12
CA ASN A 187 19.80 -21.33 -22.87
C ASN A 187 21.28 -21.42 -22.44
N VAL A 188 21.61 -20.95 -21.25
CA VAL A 188 22.98 -20.91 -20.73
C VAL A 188 23.32 -22.27 -20.13
N THR A 189 24.41 -22.86 -20.60
CA THR A 189 24.93 -24.16 -20.15
C THR A 189 26.38 -24.02 -19.67
N PHE A 190 27.02 -25.09 -19.19
CA PHE A 190 28.43 -25.01 -18.78
C PHE A 190 29.38 -24.68 -19.93
N LYS A 191 28.94 -24.83 -21.18
CA LYS A 191 29.70 -24.41 -22.37
C LYS A 191 29.81 -22.90 -22.56
N ASP A 192 28.92 -22.16 -21.91
CA ASP A 192 28.84 -20.69 -21.95
C ASP A 192 29.54 -20.03 -20.75
N VAL A 193 29.93 -20.83 -19.76
CA VAL A 193 30.78 -20.42 -18.64
C VAL A 193 32.20 -20.85 -18.97
N ALA A 194 33.12 -19.91 -19.12
CA ALA A 194 34.54 -20.21 -19.32
C ALA A 194 35.27 -20.35 -17.98
N GLY A 195 36.34 -21.15 -17.95
CA GLY A 195 37.17 -21.36 -16.76
C GLY A 195 36.43 -21.97 -15.57
N LEU A 196 36.85 -21.63 -14.35
CA LEU A 196 36.21 -22.04 -13.09
C LEU A 196 36.08 -23.57 -12.94
N HIS A 197 37.12 -24.30 -13.35
CA HIS A 197 37.11 -25.77 -13.38
C HIS A 197 36.78 -26.41 -12.02
N GLU A 198 37.33 -25.87 -10.93
CA GLU A 198 37.06 -26.35 -9.57
C GLU A 198 35.59 -26.14 -9.19
N ALA A 199 35.08 -24.91 -9.34
CA ALA A 199 33.68 -24.59 -9.03
C ALA A 199 32.69 -25.38 -9.90
N LYS A 200 33.00 -25.59 -11.18
CA LYS A 200 32.20 -26.45 -12.08
C LYS A 200 32.19 -27.91 -11.64
N THR A 201 33.30 -28.41 -11.13
CA THR A 201 33.40 -29.80 -10.65
C THR A 201 32.53 -30.00 -9.41
N GLU A 202 32.62 -29.10 -8.43
CA GLU A 202 31.79 -29.17 -7.21
C GLU A 202 30.29 -29.06 -7.52
N ILE A 203 29.91 -28.14 -8.40
CA ILE A 203 28.53 -27.95 -8.82
C ILE A 203 28.05 -29.06 -9.77
N GLY A 204 28.96 -29.72 -10.48
CA GLY A 204 28.66 -30.85 -11.36
C GLY A 204 27.98 -32.00 -10.61
N GLU A 205 28.29 -32.21 -9.33
CA GLU A 205 27.60 -33.17 -8.48
C GLU A 205 26.12 -32.81 -8.27
N ILE A 206 25.83 -31.52 -8.07
CA ILE A 206 24.46 -30.99 -7.92
C ILE A 206 23.65 -31.24 -9.20
N VAL A 207 24.25 -31.01 -10.37
CA VAL A 207 23.65 -31.31 -11.68
C VAL A 207 23.37 -32.81 -11.82
N GLY A 208 24.37 -33.64 -11.50
CA GLY A 208 24.24 -35.10 -11.54
C GLY A 208 23.10 -35.61 -10.67
N PHE A 209 22.96 -35.03 -9.49
CA PHE A 209 21.86 -35.32 -8.58
C PHE A 209 20.50 -34.94 -9.17
N LEU A 210 20.34 -33.72 -9.70
CA LEU A 210 19.07 -33.26 -10.28
C LEU A 210 18.65 -34.09 -11.51
N LYS A 211 19.63 -34.58 -12.30
CA LYS A 211 19.36 -35.46 -13.44
C LYS A 211 18.97 -36.88 -13.02
N ASN A 212 19.63 -37.44 -12.01
CA ASN A 212 19.47 -38.84 -11.61
C ASN A 212 19.35 -39.00 -10.08
N PRO A 213 18.28 -38.47 -9.46
CA PRO A 213 18.19 -38.41 -8.00
C PRO A 213 18.18 -39.79 -7.34
N LYS A 214 17.50 -40.78 -7.98
CA LYS A 214 17.38 -42.16 -7.47
C LYS A 214 18.74 -42.81 -7.20
N ARG A 215 19.68 -42.67 -8.14
CA ARG A 215 21.03 -43.27 -8.03
C ARG A 215 21.76 -42.82 -6.75
N TYR A 216 21.60 -41.56 -6.38
CA TYR A 216 22.25 -41.02 -5.16
C TYR A 216 21.49 -41.43 -3.89
N THR A 217 20.16 -41.46 -3.94
CA THR A 217 19.35 -41.93 -2.81
C THR A 217 19.58 -43.42 -2.51
N ASP A 218 19.70 -44.26 -3.52
CA ASP A 218 19.95 -45.71 -3.38
C ASP A 218 21.31 -46.00 -2.75
N LEU A 219 22.30 -45.13 -3.00
CA LEU A 219 23.63 -45.19 -2.38
C LEU A 219 23.67 -44.59 -0.95
N GLY A 220 22.52 -44.17 -0.41
CA GLY A 220 22.43 -43.53 0.91
C GLY A 220 22.94 -42.08 0.94
N GLY A 221 23.20 -41.49 -0.22
CA GLY A 221 23.64 -40.12 -0.36
C GLY A 221 22.55 -39.13 0.05
N LYS A 222 22.90 -38.19 0.93
CA LYS A 222 22.03 -37.06 1.27
C LYS A 222 22.26 -35.92 0.30
N ILE A 223 21.16 -35.31 -0.11
CA ILE A 223 21.16 -34.22 -1.08
C ILE A 223 21.55 -32.94 -0.36
N PRO A 224 22.52 -32.17 -0.88
CA PRO A 224 22.81 -30.85 -0.35
C PRO A 224 21.57 -29.98 -0.54
N LYS A 225 21.05 -29.46 0.57
CA LYS A 225 19.85 -28.59 0.56
C LYS A 225 20.16 -27.22 -0.04
N GLY A 226 21.40 -26.75 0.08
CA GLY A 226 21.84 -25.53 -0.53
C GLY A 226 23.34 -25.36 -0.58
N ALA A 227 23.80 -24.55 -1.52
CA ALA A 227 25.21 -24.22 -1.69
C ALA A 227 25.39 -22.71 -1.80
N LEU A 228 26.47 -22.19 -1.21
CA LEU A 228 26.84 -20.78 -1.22
C LEU A 228 28.01 -20.56 -2.19
N LEU A 229 27.77 -19.74 -3.21
CA LEU A 229 28.79 -19.25 -4.14
C LEU A 229 29.44 -18.00 -3.54
N VAL A 230 30.72 -18.08 -3.22
CA VAL A 230 31.49 -17.00 -2.58
C VAL A 230 32.56 -16.50 -3.54
N GLY A 231 32.66 -15.19 -3.72
CA GLY A 231 33.79 -14.63 -4.46
C GLY A 231 33.60 -13.17 -4.83
N PRO A 232 34.61 -12.49 -5.39
CA PRO A 232 34.53 -11.08 -5.77
C PRO A 232 33.38 -10.77 -6.75
N PRO A 233 32.90 -9.52 -6.81
CA PRO A 233 31.90 -9.13 -7.81
C PRO A 233 32.45 -9.33 -9.23
N GLY A 234 31.58 -9.75 -10.16
CA GLY A 234 31.97 -9.92 -11.57
C GLY A 234 32.63 -11.25 -11.93
N THR A 235 32.82 -12.20 -10.99
CA THR A 235 33.40 -13.53 -11.28
C THR A 235 32.41 -14.56 -11.85
N GLY A 236 31.20 -14.13 -12.25
CA GLY A 236 30.25 -15.00 -12.94
C GLY A 236 29.40 -15.91 -12.05
N LYS A 237 29.29 -15.66 -10.74
CA LYS A 237 28.42 -16.44 -9.80
C LYS A 237 26.99 -16.64 -10.32
N THR A 238 26.32 -15.57 -10.75
CA THR A 238 24.96 -15.61 -11.30
C THR A 238 24.90 -16.37 -12.63
N LEU A 239 25.95 -16.28 -13.46
CA LEU A 239 26.03 -17.00 -14.72
C LEU A 239 26.22 -18.51 -14.49
N LEU A 240 27.10 -18.87 -13.54
CA LEU A 240 27.33 -20.23 -13.11
C LEU A 240 26.05 -20.87 -12.60
N ALA A 241 25.30 -20.18 -11.72
CA ALA A 241 24.01 -20.65 -11.20
C ALA A 241 22.98 -20.93 -12.32
N LYS A 242 22.87 -20.04 -13.31
CA LYS A 242 22.01 -20.25 -14.49
C LYS A 242 22.45 -21.46 -15.31
N ALA A 243 23.76 -21.63 -15.49
CA ALA A 243 24.32 -22.77 -16.21
C ALA A 243 24.01 -24.11 -15.52
N VAL A 244 23.99 -24.16 -14.17
CA VAL A 244 23.58 -25.36 -13.42
C VAL A 244 22.16 -25.78 -13.78
N ALA A 245 21.24 -24.80 -13.81
CA ALA A 245 19.83 -25.05 -14.11
C ALA A 245 19.65 -25.48 -15.56
N GLY A 246 20.34 -24.82 -16.50
CA GLY A 246 20.35 -25.19 -17.92
C GLY A 246 20.90 -26.60 -18.15
N GLU A 247 22.01 -26.95 -17.48
CA GLU A 247 22.59 -28.29 -17.55
C GLU A 247 21.66 -29.35 -16.97
N ALA A 248 21.07 -29.10 -15.80
CA ALA A 248 20.13 -30.01 -15.15
C ALA A 248 18.75 -30.04 -15.83
N ASN A 249 18.45 -29.06 -16.69
CA ASN A 249 17.18 -28.90 -17.39
C ASN A 249 15.96 -28.82 -16.43
N VAL A 250 16.10 -28.00 -15.39
CA VAL A 250 15.09 -27.79 -14.33
C VAL A 250 14.68 -26.32 -14.26
N PRO A 251 13.47 -25.98 -13.77
CA PRO A 251 13.06 -24.60 -13.55
C PRO A 251 14.03 -23.83 -12.64
N PHE A 252 14.24 -22.55 -12.96
CA PHE A 252 15.15 -21.67 -12.23
C PHE A 252 14.40 -20.45 -11.70
N PHE A 253 14.36 -20.30 -10.37
CA PHE A 253 13.80 -19.14 -9.69
C PHE A 253 14.94 -18.20 -9.30
N SER A 254 14.93 -16.95 -9.77
CA SER A 254 15.97 -15.97 -9.45
C SER A 254 15.40 -14.77 -8.68
N LEU A 255 16.05 -14.42 -7.57
CA LEU A 255 15.72 -13.27 -6.72
C LEU A 255 17.01 -12.60 -6.20
N SER A 256 16.96 -11.31 -5.93
CA SER A 256 18.00 -10.63 -5.14
C SER A 256 17.65 -10.70 -3.65
N GLY A 257 18.64 -10.83 -2.78
CA GLY A 257 18.47 -10.76 -1.33
C GLY A 257 17.88 -9.42 -0.89
N SER A 258 18.15 -8.35 -1.64
CA SER A 258 17.56 -7.03 -1.41
C SER A 258 16.04 -7.01 -1.62
N ASP A 259 15.48 -7.93 -2.44
CA ASP A 259 14.02 -8.02 -2.67
C ASP A 259 13.26 -8.45 -1.42
N PHE A 260 13.92 -8.95 -0.39
CA PHE A 260 13.27 -9.33 0.85
C PHE A 260 13.42 -8.27 1.95
N VAL A 261 14.13 -7.17 1.72
CA VAL A 261 14.30 -6.07 2.68
C VAL A 261 13.34 -4.95 2.32
N GLU A 262 12.29 -4.78 3.11
CA GLU A 262 11.24 -3.79 2.86
C GLU A 262 10.96 -2.92 4.11
N MET A 263 10.33 -1.76 3.90
CA MET A 263 9.96 -0.86 5.02
C MET A 263 8.82 -1.40 5.90
N PHE A 264 8.06 -2.38 5.38
CA PHE A 264 6.91 -2.96 6.07
C PHE A 264 7.31 -4.28 6.73
N VAL A 265 7.13 -4.36 8.04
CA VAL A 265 7.44 -5.55 8.83
C VAL A 265 6.66 -6.76 8.31
N GLY A 266 7.34 -7.88 8.13
CA GLY A 266 6.74 -9.17 7.75
C GLY A 266 6.51 -9.38 6.25
N VAL A 267 6.74 -8.36 5.41
CA VAL A 267 6.62 -8.50 3.95
C VAL A 267 7.71 -9.41 3.39
N GLY A 268 8.97 -9.25 3.83
CA GLY A 268 10.08 -10.13 3.45
C GLY A 268 9.81 -11.59 3.79
N ALA A 269 9.40 -11.88 5.03
CA ALA A 269 9.02 -13.23 5.47
C ALA A 269 7.86 -13.83 4.64
N SER A 270 6.84 -13.04 4.28
CA SER A 270 5.76 -13.51 3.39
C SER A 270 6.28 -13.86 1.99
N ARG A 271 7.20 -13.08 1.44
CA ARG A 271 7.81 -13.35 0.12
C ARG A 271 8.63 -14.64 0.14
N VAL A 272 9.37 -14.89 1.22
CA VAL A 272 10.11 -16.16 1.42
C VAL A 272 9.14 -17.34 1.40
N ARG A 273 8.04 -17.28 2.17
CA ARG A 273 7.02 -18.35 2.18
C ARG A 273 6.41 -18.58 0.79
N ASP A 274 6.05 -17.51 0.08
CA ASP A 274 5.48 -17.62 -1.27
C ASP A 274 6.47 -18.20 -2.28
N LEU A 275 7.76 -17.84 -2.18
CA LEU A 275 8.84 -18.39 -3.01
C LEU A 275 8.96 -19.90 -2.82
N PHE A 276 9.08 -20.37 -1.57
CA PHE A 276 9.24 -21.80 -1.29
C PHE A 276 7.98 -22.60 -1.63
N ARG A 277 6.78 -22.01 -1.50
CA ARG A 277 5.55 -22.63 -1.99
C ARG A 277 5.58 -22.84 -3.51
N LYS A 278 5.90 -21.81 -4.29
CA LYS A 278 6.00 -21.90 -5.76
C LYS A 278 7.08 -22.89 -6.20
N ALA A 279 8.19 -22.96 -5.47
CA ALA A 279 9.26 -23.92 -5.74
C ALA A 279 8.81 -25.36 -5.48
N LYS A 280 8.06 -25.61 -4.39
CA LYS A 280 7.46 -26.93 -4.10
C LYS A 280 6.52 -27.38 -5.21
N ASP A 281 5.72 -26.47 -5.76
CA ASP A 281 4.78 -26.77 -6.86
C ASP A 281 5.50 -27.11 -8.19
N LYS A 282 6.76 -26.68 -8.35
CA LYS A 282 7.56 -26.86 -9.57
C LYS A 282 8.80 -27.75 -9.38
N ALA A 283 8.85 -28.54 -8.30
CA ALA A 283 9.98 -29.42 -8.04
C ALA A 283 10.08 -30.55 -9.11
N PRO A 284 11.30 -30.98 -9.51
CA PRO A 284 12.60 -30.49 -9.04
C PRO A 284 12.98 -29.13 -9.65
N CYS A 285 13.53 -28.22 -8.86
CA CYS A 285 13.89 -26.88 -9.30
C CYS A 285 15.06 -26.29 -8.51
N ILE A 286 15.65 -25.22 -9.05
CA ILE A 286 16.70 -24.44 -8.37
C ILE A 286 16.15 -23.08 -7.96
N ILE A 287 16.38 -22.70 -6.70
CA ILE A 287 16.17 -21.35 -6.19
C ILE A 287 17.53 -20.66 -6.11
N PHE A 288 17.71 -19.55 -6.80
CA PHE A 288 18.90 -18.72 -6.74
C PHE A 288 18.62 -17.38 -6.04
N ILE A 289 19.37 -17.12 -4.96
CA ILE A 289 19.33 -15.88 -4.20
C ILE A 289 20.67 -15.16 -4.38
N ASP A 290 20.68 -14.10 -5.20
CA ASP A 290 21.86 -13.23 -5.33
C ASP A 290 21.96 -12.29 -4.13
N GLU A 291 23.14 -11.78 -3.80
CA GLU A 291 23.35 -10.81 -2.70
C GLU A 291 22.66 -11.23 -1.38
N ILE A 292 22.84 -12.51 -0.98
CA ILE A 292 22.22 -13.03 0.25
C ILE A 292 22.67 -12.27 1.51
N ASP A 293 23.80 -11.56 1.44
CA ASP A 293 24.30 -10.68 2.51
C ASP A 293 23.37 -9.50 2.84
N ALA A 294 22.44 -9.14 1.94
CA ALA A 294 21.41 -8.14 2.25
C ALA A 294 20.47 -8.57 3.41
N VAL A 295 20.15 -9.87 3.48
CA VAL A 295 19.27 -10.47 4.51
C VAL A 295 20.01 -11.31 5.53
N GLY A 296 21.16 -11.86 5.14
CA GLY A 296 21.93 -12.84 5.90
C GLY A 296 23.02 -12.24 6.78
N ARG A 297 23.12 -10.92 6.89
CA ARG A 297 24.17 -10.26 7.68
C ARG A 297 24.01 -10.55 9.18
N ALA A 298 25.10 -10.97 9.81
CA ALA A 298 25.16 -11.18 11.25
C ALA A 298 24.89 -9.88 12.02
N ARG A 299 24.20 -10.00 13.17
CA ARG A 299 23.88 -8.86 14.03
C ARG A 299 25.14 -8.08 14.43
N GLY A 300 25.12 -6.76 14.23
CA GLY A 300 26.01 -5.86 14.95
C GLY A 300 25.57 -5.78 16.42
N ARG A 301 26.51 -5.75 17.36
CA ARG A 301 26.26 -5.63 18.82
C ARG A 301 25.67 -4.27 19.27
N ASN A 302 24.86 -3.60 18.43
CA ASN A 302 24.22 -2.32 18.77
C ASN A 302 22.69 -2.47 18.89
N PRO A 303 22.13 -2.40 20.10
CA PRO A 303 20.71 -2.69 20.37
C PRO A 303 19.71 -1.57 20.00
N ASN A 304 20.13 -0.43 19.42
CA ASN A 304 19.31 0.79 19.36
C ASN A 304 18.62 1.12 18.01
N MET A 305 18.29 0.14 17.16
CA MET A 305 17.58 0.45 15.90
C MET A 305 16.59 -0.65 15.49
N GLY A 306 15.29 -0.34 15.58
CA GLY A 306 14.15 -1.19 15.16
C GLY A 306 14.05 -1.48 13.64
N ALA A 307 15.12 -1.25 12.88
CA ALA A 307 15.25 -1.68 11.48
C ALA A 307 15.83 -3.12 11.36
N ASN A 308 16.33 -3.68 12.46
CA ASN A 308 16.88 -5.03 12.49
C ASN A 308 15.80 -6.12 12.54
N ASP A 309 14.61 -5.80 13.06
CA ASP A 309 13.55 -6.78 13.32
C ASP A 309 12.99 -7.40 12.03
N GLU A 310 12.90 -6.61 10.96
CA GLU A 310 12.39 -7.08 9.66
C GLU A 310 13.38 -8.04 8.99
N ARG A 311 14.67 -7.67 8.95
CA ARG A 311 15.71 -8.52 8.36
C ARG A 311 15.86 -9.83 9.13
N GLU A 312 15.82 -9.77 10.46
CA GLU A 312 15.91 -10.96 11.31
C GLU A 312 14.71 -11.89 11.12
N ASN A 313 13.50 -11.33 11.06
CA ASN A 313 12.29 -12.13 10.81
C ASN A 313 12.34 -12.81 9.43
N THR A 314 12.76 -12.07 8.40
CA THR A 314 12.97 -12.60 7.05
C THR A 314 14.04 -13.69 7.01
N LEU A 315 15.18 -13.48 7.69
CA LEU A 315 16.26 -14.47 7.81
C LEU A 315 15.77 -15.75 8.50
N ASN A 316 15.11 -15.62 9.66
CA ASN A 316 14.59 -16.77 10.40
C ASN A 316 13.54 -17.53 9.59
N GLN A 317 12.72 -16.84 8.82
CA GLN A 317 11.77 -17.49 7.90
C GLN A 317 12.50 -18.27 6.80
N LEU A 318 13.58 -17.73 6.22
CA LEU A 318 14.40 -18.45 5.24
C LEU A 318 15.02 -19.71 5.86
N LEU A 319 15.58 -19.60 7.06
CA LEU A 319 16.14 -20.73 7.80
C LEU A 319 15.08 -21.80 8.08
N THR A 320 13.87 -21.39 8.47
CA THR A 320 12.75 -22.30 8.75
C THR A 320 12.29 -23.02 7.49
N GLU A 321 12.22 -22.33 6.35
CA GLU A 321 11.88 -23.00 5.08
C GLU A 321 12.98 -23.97 4.65
N MET A 322 14.27 -23.62 4.81
CA MET A 322 15.42 -24.50 4.51
C MET A 322 15.42 -25.79 5.36
N ASP A 323 15.11 -25.66 6.64
CA ASP A 323 15.02 -26.80 7.54
C ASP A 323 13.75 -27.63 7.26
N GLY A 324 12.66 -26.97 6.84
CA GLY A 324 11.31 -27.53 6.71
C GLY A 324 11.06 -28.48 5.53
N PHE A 325 11.88 -28.47 4.47
CA PHE A 325 11.75 -29.47 3.40
C PHE A 325 12.58 -30.73 3.68
N GLY A 326 12.00 -31.89 3.38
CA GLY A 326 12.70 -33.17 3.45
C GLY A 326 13.89 -33.21 2.50
N THR A 327 14.89 -34.04 2.84
CA THR A 327 16.14 -34.18 2.07
C THR A 327 15.89 -34.50 0.59
N ASN A 328 14.79 -35.19 0.27
CA ASN A 328 14.45 -35.64 -1.09
C ASN A 328 13.38 -34.80 -1.79
N SER A 329 13.17 -33.54 -1.37
CA SER A 329 12.17 -32.65 -1.99
C SER A 329 12.51 -32.22 -3.43
N GLY A 330 13.76 -32.44 -3.89
CA GLY A 330 14.20 -32.06 -5.23
C GLY A 330 14.39 -30.55 -5.42
N ILE A 331 14.39 -29.78 -4.33
CA ILE A 331 14.60 -28.33 -4.33
C ILE A 331 16.02 -28.06 -3.84
N ILE A 332 16.79 -27.29 -4.61
CA ILE A 332 18.15 -26.89 -4.25
C ILE A 332 18.24 -25.37 -4.19
N VAL A 333 18.75 -24.86 -3.07
CA VAL A 333 18.93 -23.42 -2.86
C VAL A 333 20.39 -23.03 -3.13
N LEU A 334 20.62 -22.32 -4.23
CA LEU A 334 21.91 -21.68 -4.51
C LEU A 334 21.85 -20.23 -4.02
N ALA A 335 22.87 -19.79 -3.29
CA ALA A 335 22.99 -18.39 -2.89
C ALA A 335 24.33 -17.82 -3.34
N ALA A 336 24.39 -16.53 -3.65
CA ALA A 336 25.65 -15.86 -3.96
C ALA A 336 25.92 -14.71 -2.98
N THR A 337 27.19 -14.57 -2.59
CA THR A 337 27.67 -13.44 -1.79
C THR A 337 29.06 -13.02 -2.25
N ASN A 338 29.35 -11.74 -2.08
CA ASN A 338 30.72 -11.23 -2.20
C ASN A 338 31.49 -11.31 -0.86
N ARG A 339 30.76 -11.50 0.24
CA ARG A 339 31.27 -11.38 1.62
C ARG A 339 30.69 -12.46 2.51
N ALA A 340 31.37 -13.61 2.58
CA ALA A 340 30.97 -14.69 3.48
C ALA A 340 31.27 -14.38 4.96
N ASP A 341 32.23 -13.51 5.23
CA ASP A 341 32.70 -13.10 6.57
C ASP A 341 31.61 -12.44 7.42
N ILE A 342 30.70 -11.70 6.78
CA ILE A 342 29.63 -10.95 7.47
C ILE A 342 28.34 -11.74 7.62
N LEU A 343 28.25 -12.95 7.06
CA LEU A 343 27.03 -13.75 7.12
C LEU A 343 26.80 -14.34 8.51
N ASP A 344 25.54 -14.50 8.88
CA ASP A 344 25.15 -15.22 10.08
C ASP A 344 25.61 -16.67 9.98
N LYS A 345 26.34 -17.13 11.00
CA LYS A 345 26.84 -18.52 11.10
C LYS A 345 25.71 -19.55 11.01
N ALA A 346 24.48 -19.17 11.34
CA ALA A 346 23.30 -20.00 11.20
C ALA A 346 23.02 -20.42 9.75
N LEU A 347 23.33 -19.58 8.76
CA LEU A 347 23.16 -19.90 7.35
C LEU A 347 24.13 -21.00 6.90
N LEU A 348 25.34 -21.01 7.47
CA LEU A 348 26.45 -21.90 7.10
C LEU A 348 26.42 -23.26 7.83
N ARG A 349 25.37 -23.54 8.62
CA ARG A 349 25.25 -24.82 9.34
C ARG A 349 24.84 -25.94 8.39
N ALA A 350 25.25 -27.17 8.72
CA ALA A 350 24.86 -28.36 7.98
C ALA A 350 23.34 -28.47 7.85
N GLY A 351 22.87 -28.81 6.64
CA GLY A 351 21.44 -28.83 6.31
C GLY A 351 20.88 -27.50 5.77
N ARG A 352 21.70 -26.45 5.68
CA ARG A 352 21.35 -25.16 5.05
C ARG A 352 22.27 -24.89 3.86
N PHE A 353 23.19 -23.94 3.98
CA PHE A 353 24.31 -23.80 3.02
C PHE A 353 25.49 -24.61 3.51
N ASP A 354 25.39 -25.93 3.32
CA ASP A 354 26.39 -26.90 3.77
C ASP A 354 27.63 -26.92 2.86
N ARG A 355 27.49 -26.50 1.60
CA ARG A 355 28.57 -26.32 0.65
C ARG A 355 28.92 -24.85 0.45
N GLN A 356 30.20 -24.53 0.47
CA GLN A 356 30.74 -23.23 0.08
C GLN A 356 31.66 -23.44 -1.10
N ILE A 357 31.27 -22.91 -2.25
CA ILE A 357 32.00 -23.01 -3.51
C ILE A 357 32.63 -21.65 -3.76
N TYR A 358 33.96 -21.60 -3.85
CA TYR A 358 34.69 -20.38 -4.12
C TYR A 358 34.76 -20.13 -5.63
N VAL A 359 34.42 -18.91 -6.03
CA VAL A 359 34.41 -18.42 -7.40
C VAL A 359 35.36 -17.23 -7.48
N ASP A 360 36.64 -17.57 -7.52
CA ASP A 360 37.75 -16.63 -7.46
C ASP A 360 38.00 -15.90 -8.80
N LEU A 361 38.97 -14.99 -8.79
CA LEU A 361 39.40 -14.29 -10.00
C LEU A 361 40.03 -15.29 -10.99
N PRO A 362 39.77 -15.13 -12.30
CA PRO A 362 40.26 -16.07 -13.30
C PRO A 362 41.78 -16.04 -13.42
N ASP A 363 42.37 -17.23 -13.54
CA ASP A 363 43.79 -17.39 -13.86
C ASP A 363 44.10 -17.03 -15.32
N LEU A 364 45.35 -17.20 -15.76
CA LEU A 364 45.73 -16.87 -17.14
C LEU A 364 44.98 -17.72 -18.18
N ASN A 365 44.76 -19.01 -17.89
CA ASN A 365 44.10 -19.93 -18.81
C ASN A 365 42.58 -19.67 -18.84
N ASP A 366 41.97 -19.47 -17.67
CA ASP A 366 40.57 -19.07 -17.51
C ASP A 366 40.29 -17.77 -18.27
N ARG A 367 41.16 -16.76 -18.16
CA ARG A 367 41.02 -15.50 -18.90
C ARG A 367 41.03 -15.74 -20.42
N ARG A 368 41.94 -16.58 -20.91
CA ARG A 368 41.99 -16.94 -22.33
C ARG A 368 40.67 -17.58 -22.78
N GLU A 369 40.15 -18.53 -22.01
CA GLU A 369 38.85 -19.16 -22.30
C GLU A 369 37.70 -18.14 -22.28
N ILE A 370 37.69 -17.21 -21.32
CA ILE A 370 36.68 -16.15 -21.21
C ILE A 370 36.70 -15.27 -22.47
N PHE A 371 37.89 -14.86 -22.93
CA PHE A 371 38.02 -14.12 -24.18
C PHE A 371 37.49 -14.93 -25.37
N LEU A 372 37.87 -16.20 -25.48
CA LEU A 372 37.40 -17.06 -26.57
C LEU A 372 35.87 -17.21 -26.59
N VAL A 373 35.21 -17.28 -25.44
CA VAL A 373 33.73 -17.33 -25.35
C VAL A 373 33.10 -16.02 -25.84
N HIS A 374 33.62 -14.87 -25.41
CA HIS A 374 33.06 -13.56 -25.79
C HIS A 374 33.39 -13.15 -27.23
N LEU A 375 34.49 -13.65 -27.80
CA LEU A 375 34.88 -13.39 -29.19
C LEU A 375 34.12 -14.24 -30.22
N ARG A 376 33.37 -15.28 -29.83
CA ARG A 376 32.65 -16.17 -30.77
C ARG A 376 31.75 -15.42 -31.76
N ASN A 377 31.13 -14.33 -31.33
CA ASN A 377 30.20 -13.53 -32.14
C ASN A 377 30.83 -12.24 -32.68
N VAL A 378 32.15 -12.06 -32.51
CA VAL A 378 32.89 -10.89 -32.97
C VAL A 378 33.75 -11.27 -34.17
N LYS A 379 33.67 -10.49 -35.25
CA LYS A 379 34.58 -10.65 -36.38
C LYS A 379 35.96 -10.17 -35.96
N ILE A 380 36.91 -11.08 -35.87
CA ILE A 380 38.31 -10.78 -35.55
C ILE A 380 39.19 -11.00 -36.78
N ASP A 381 40.28 -10.23 -36.88
CA ASP A 381 41.32 -10.49 -37.87
C ASP A 381 42.10 -11.74 -37.50
N SER A 382 42.63 -12.44 -38.51
CA SER A 382 43.53 -13.58 -38.35
C SER A 382 44.82 -13.28 -37.57
N THR A 383 45.22 -12.00 -37.45
CA THR A 383 46.42 -11.59 -36.69
C THR A 383 46.17 -11.42 -35.19
N VAL A 384 44.93 -11.57 -34.71
CA VAL A 384 44.61 -11.38 -33.29
C VAL A 384 45.04 -12.61 -32.48
N ASP A 385 45.95 -12.39 -31.52
CA ASP A 385 46.39 -13.41 -30.56
C ASP A 385 45.65 -13.23 -29.22
N VAL A 386 45.14 -14.34 -28.67
CA VAL A 386 44.25 -14.40 -27.49
C VAL A 386 44.81 -15.31 -26.42
#